data_AF-A0A1G6F4G6-F1
#
_entry.id   AF-A0A1G6F4G6-F1
#
_cell.length_a   1.000
_cell.length_b   1.000
_cell.length_c   1.000
_cell.angle_alpha   90.00
_cell.angle_beta   90.00
_cell.angle_gamma   90.00
#
_symmetry.space_group_name_H-M   'P 1'
#
loop_
_entity.id
_entity.type
_entity.pdbx_description
1 polymer ?
#
loop_
_entity_poly.entity_id
_entity_poly.type
_entity_poly.pdbx_seq_one_letter_code
_entity_poly.pdbx_strand_id
1 'polypeptide(L)'
;MMDIKRIETGGITYIEPVNGATSEWYYGMDYEHGDLYEAEEVFREGYKVKGRKLCLVHYPDGQVYVPVPKTEGHYSDIPVFFENGIFIIDVDFPKEMIRIMRFNCNDYHVSIHEEIPLSSVKDCYNLQLHTTPLMLSRQCGNELDIVWPEKLILSMGDHDTFFMRDGEKLFFGRWYEEGEGVDYRYWEEIIVRNLSGDVIETLPGDIIQMPNGEMWHLK
;
A
#
# COMPACT_ATOMS: atom_id res chain seq x y z
N MET A 1 31.76 -3.40 21.94
CA MET A 1 31.30 -2.04 21.56
C MET A 1 30.31 -2.25 20.43
N MET A 2 29.09 -1.74 20.55
CA MET A 2 28.10 -1.84 19.46
C MET A 2 28.57 -0.95 18.32
N ASP A 3 28.67 -1.50 17.10
CA ASP A 3 28.98 -0.70 15.91
C ASP A 3 27.70 0.02 15.47
N ILE A 4 27.73 1.35 15.47
CA ILE A 4 26.58 2.19 15.14
C ILE A 4 26.84 2.79 13.76
N LYS A 5 26.12 2.28 12.75
CA LYS A 5 26.13 2.86 11.41
C LYS A 5 25.31 4.16 11.39
N ARG A 6 25.88 5.22 10.83
CA ARG A 6 25.18 6.48 10.55
C ARG A 6 24.70 6.46 9.11
N ILE A 7 23.42 6.77 8.91
CA ILE A 7 22.78 6.90 7.59
C ILE A 7 22.08 8.27 7.51
N GLU A 8 22.13 8.91 6.34
CA GLU A 8 21.56 10.25 6.13
C GLU A 8 20.21 10.13 5.42
N THR A 9 19.13 10.15 6.19
CA THR A 9 17.73 10.06 5.70
C THR A 9 17.10 11.44 5.48
N GLY A 10 17.86 12.50 5.74
CA GLY A 10 17.43 13.90 5.65
C GLY A 10 16.23 14.21 6.56
N GLY A 11 16.26 13.73 7.80
CA GLY A 11 15.27 14.08 8.84
C GLY A 11 14.22 13.00 9.11
N ILE A 12 14.15 11.93 8.32
CA ILE A 12 13.29 10.78 8.61
C ILE A 12 13.93 9.94 9.73
N THR A 13 13.25 9.80 10.86
CA THR A 13 13.79 9.15 12.07
C THR A 13 13.26 7.74 12.32
N TYR A 14 12.32 7.28 11.49
CA TYR A 14 11.73 5.95 11.55
C TYR A 14 11.73 5.33 10.16
N ILE A 15 12.12 4.06 10.09
CA ILE A 15 12.06 3.24 8.88
C ILE A 15 11.48 1.88 9.22
N GLU A 16 10.79 1.26 8.26
CA GLU A 16 10.19 -0.06 8.39
C GLU A 16 10.36 -0.87 7.11
N PRO A 17 10.23 -2.21 7.16
CA PRO A 17 10.43 -3.05 5.98
C PRO A 17 9.48 -2.67 4.85
N VAL A 18 9.98 -2.65 3.61
CA VAL A 18 9.12 -2.57 2.42
C VAL A 18 8.34 -3.87 2.30
N ASN A 19 7.01 -3.78 2.14
CA ASN A 19 6.18 -4.97 2.08
C ASN A 19 6.57 -5.88 0.90
N GLY A 20 6.68 -7.19 1.15
CA GLY A 20 7.09 -8.21 0.18
C GLY A 20 8.59 -8.26 -0.15
N ALA A 21 9.45 -7.43 0.45
CA ALA A 21 10.87 -7.34 0.12
C ALA A 21 11.75 -8.40 0.80
N THR A 22 12.96 -8.68 0.30
CA THR A 22 13.89 -9.69 0.84
C THR A 22 14.52 -9.36 2.22
N SER A 23 13.83 -8.66 3.13
CA SER A 23 14.38 -8.05 4.37
C SER A 23 15.54 -7.07 4.15
N GLU A 24 15.90 -6.80 2.89
CA GLU A 24 16.99 -5.91 2.50
C GLU A 24 16.51 -4.48 2.27
N TRP A 25 15.21 -4.26 2.12
CA TRP A 25 14.66 -2.95 1.79
C TRP A 25 13.76 -2.44 2.89
N TYR A 26 14.05 -1.21 3.30
CA TYR A 26 13.26 -0.45 4.25
C TYR A 26 12.84 0.86 3.59
N TYR A 27 11.75 1.44 4.06
CA TYR A 27 11.35 2.78 3.69
C TYR A 27 11.07 3.62 4.92
N GLY A 28 11.09 4.93 4.75
CA GLY A 28 10.58 5.86 5.75
C GLY A 28 9.96 7.06 5.06
N MET A 29 9.03 7.70 5.77
CA MET A 29 8.28 8.85 5.27
C MET A 29 8.22 9.96 6.32
N ASP A 30 8.10 11.21 5.87
CA ASP A 30 7.75 12.31 6.78
C ASP A 30 6.23 12.36 7.02
N TYR A 31 5.83 13.01 8.12
CA TYR A 31 4.43 13.24 8.43
C TYR A 31 4.00 14.60 7.86
N GLU A 32 3.41 14.59 6.67
CA GLU A 32 2.87 15.79 6.02
C GLU A 32 1.43 15.50 5.57
N HIS A 33 0.41 16.06 6.25
CA HIS A 33 -1.02 15.88 5.91
C HIS A 33 -1.58 14.46 5.99
N GLY A 34 -0.98 13.58 6.82
CA GLY A 34 -1.56 12.27 7.12
C GLY A 34 -1.59 11.33 5.91
N ASP A 35 -2.74 10.83 5.45
CA ASP A 35 -2.84 9.88 4.32
C ASP A 35 -3.08 10.53 2.93
N LEU A 36 -3.14 9.72 1.87
CA LEU A 36 -3.32 10.20 0.49
C LEU A 36 -4.70 10.85 0.26
N TYR A 37 -5.74 10.41 0.96
CA TYR A 37 -7.08 10.98 0.88
C TYR A 37 -7.15 12.33 1.57
N GLU A 38 -6.55 12.46 2.76
CA GLU A 38 -6.43 13.74 3.45
C GLU A 38 -5.63 14.76 2.60
N ALA A 39 -4.57 14.31 1.91
CA ALA A 39 -3.85 15.15 0.96
C ALA A 39 -4.72 15.60 -0.23
N GLU A 40 -5.59 14.72 -0.74
CA GLU A 40 -6.57 15.07 -1.78
C GLU A 40 -7.59 16.10 -1.28
N GLU A 41 -8.11 15.95 -0.05
CA GLU A 41 -9.04 16.90 0.56
C GLU A 41 -8.40 18.28 0.69
N VAL A 42 -7.17 18.35 1.19
CA VAL A 42 -6.38 19.60 1.27
C VAL A 42 -6.29 20.28 -0.10
N PHE A 43 -6.01 19.51 -1.17
CA PHE A 43 -5.94 20.06 -2.52
C PHE A 43 -7.30 20.57 -3.01
N ARG A 44 -8.38 19.80 -2.81
CA ARG A 44 -9.75 20.14 -3.23
C ARG A 44 -10.28 21.39 -2.51
N GLU A 45 -9.87 21.62 -1.28
CA GLU A 45 -10.17 22.84 -0.52
C GLU A 45 -9.38 24.08 -1.00
N GLY A 46 -8.48 23.91 -1.97
CA GLY A 46 -7.65 24.98 -2.53
C GLY A 46 -6.41 25.30 -1.69
N TYR A 47 -6.07 24.45 -0.72
CA TYR A 47 -4.83 24.56 0.03
C TYR A 47 -3.66 23.89 -0.70
N LYS A 48 -2.44 24.29 -0.30
CA LYS A 48 -1.21 23.79 -0.88
C LYS A 48 -0.84 22.42 -0.28
N VAL A 49 -0.82 21.39 -1.11
CA VAL A 49 -0.19 20.10 -0.79
C VAL A 49 1.33 20.27 -0.92
N LYS A 50 2.07 20.23 0.19
CA LYS A 50 3.54 20.38 0.17
C LYS A 50 4.28 19.14 -0.38
N GLY A 51 3.56 18.03 -0.46
CA GLY A 51 4.03 16.71 -0.81
C GLY A 51 4.72 15.98 0.32
N ARG A 52 4.90 14.67 0.12
CA ARG A 52 5.49 13.77 1.10
C ARG A 52 6.94 13.47 0.74
N LYS A 53 7.82 13.42 1.74
CA LYS A 53 9.16 12.89 1.59
C LYS A 53 9.12 11.39 1.84
N LEU A 54 9.66 10.61 0.92
CA LEU A 54 9.85 9.17 1.06
C LEU A 54 11.31 8.83 0.73
N CYS A 55 11.96 8.03 1.58
CA CYS A 55 13.25 7.43 1.26
C CYS A 55 13.22 5.91 1.36
N LEU A 56 14.02 5.26 0.52
CA LEU A 56 14.33 3.84 0.61
C LEU A 56 15.72 3.69 1.25
N VAL A 57 15.88 2.70 2.12
CA VAL A 57 17.14 2.35 2.77
C VAL A 57 17.46 0.90 2.45
N HIS A 58 18.64 0.67 1.89
CA HIS A 58 19.14 -0.66 1.58
C HIS A 58 19.95 -1.22 2.77
N TYR A 59 19.59 -2.40 3.23
CA TYR A 59 20.36 -3.22 4.15
C TYR A 59 21.18 -4.25 3.36
N PRO A 60 22.43 -4.55 3.72
CA PRO A 60 23.12 -4.09 4.95
C PRO A 60 23.91 -2.81 4.80
N ASP A 61 24.06 -2.25 3.60
CA ASP A 61 25.03 -1.17 3.34
C ASP A 61 24.61 0.19 3.89
N GLY A 62 23.32 0.44 4.10
CA GLY A 62 22.76 1.70 4.60
C GLY A 62 22.63 2.78 3.52
N GLN A 63 22.69 2.42 2.23
CA GLN A 63 22.48 3.36 1.14
C GLN A 63 21.04 3.88 1.16
N VAL A 64 20.88 5.19 0.98
CA VAL A 64 19.60 5.88 1.00
C VAL A 64 19.28 6.39 -0.40
N TYR A 65 18.07 6.08 -0.88
CA TYR A 65 17.54 6.52 -2.17
C TYR A 65 16.26 7.33 -1.96
N VAL A 66 16.01 8.31 -2.82
CA VAL A 66 14.78 9.12 -2.81
C VAL A 66 14.12 8.94 -4.18
N PRO A 67 13.31 7.88 -4.35
CA PRO A 67 12.79 7.51 -5.67
C PRO A 67 11.78 8.53 -6.20
N VAL A 68 11.02 9.17 -5.30
CA VAL A 68 10.09 10.24 -5.65
C VAL A 68 10.51 11.50 -4.88
N PRO A 69 10.97 12.57 -5.56
CA PRO A 69 11.30 13.82 -4.90
C PRO A 69 10.07 14.48 -4.28
N LYS A 70 10.20 15.03 -3.06
CA LYS A 70 9.15 15.86 -2.44
C LYS A 70 8.85 17.06 -3.34
N THR A 71 7.70 17.02 -3.98
CA THR A 71 7.25 18.00 -4.97
C THR A 71 5.90 18.54 -4.53
N GLU A 72 5.73 19.86 -4.60
CA GLU A 72 4.45 20.50 -4.29
C GLU A 72 3.35 20.04 -5.25
N GLY A 73 2.17 19.75 -4.71
CA GLY A 73 1.04 19.20 -5.47
C GLY A 73 1.13 17.70 -5.74
N HIS A 74 2.25 17.06 -5.38
CA HIS A 74 2.41 15.61 -5.48
C HIS A 74 2.27 14.96 -4.12
N TYR A 75 1.84 13.71 -4.08
CA TYR A 75 1.77 12.97 -2.83
C TYR A 75 1.99 11.48 -3.06
N SER A 76 2.96 10.91 -2.35
CA SER A 76 3.36 9.53 -2.53
C SER A 76 2.98 8.67 -1.33
N ASP A 77 2.71 7.39 -1.56
CA ASP A 77 2.30 6.46 -0.50
C ASP A 77 3.23 5.27 -0.29
N ILE A 78 2.86 4.41 0.66
CA ILE A 78 3.63 3.25 1.12
C ILE A 78 4.10 2.39 -0.08
N PRO A 79 5.40 2.07 -0.16
CA PRO A 79 5.95 1.25 -1.24
C PRO A 79 5.64 -0.25 -1.07
N VAL A 80 5.59 -0.96 -2.19
CA VAL A 80 5.57 -2.44 -2.22
C VAL A 80 6.72 -2.99 -3.07
N PHE A 81 7.25 -4.15 -2.70
CA PHE A 81 8.27 -4.84 -3.47
C PHE A 81 7.64 -5.94 -4.34
N PHE A 82 7.99 -5.96 -5.63
CA PHE A 82 7.55 -6.97 -6.58
C PHE A 82 8.60 -7.13 -7.69
N GLU A 83 8.96 -8.37 -8.05
CA GLU A 83 9.89 -8.68 -9.17
C GLU A 83 11.15 -7.79 -9.25
N ASN A 84 11.90 -7.69 -8.14
CA ASN A 84 13.12 -6.87 -8.01
C ASN A 84 12.91 -5.35 -8.23
N GLY A 85 11.66 -4.89 -8.14
CA GLY A 85 11.31 -3.48 -8.13
C GLY A 85 10.61 -3.09 -6.84
N ILE A 86 10.83 -1.85 -6.41
CA ILE A 86 10.02 -1.20 -5.39
C ILE A 86 9.07 -0.23 -6.10
N PHE A 87 7.77 -0.41 -5.90
CA PHE A 87 6.72 0.36 -6.55
C PHE A 87 6.07 1.31 -5.56
N ILE A 88 5.83 2.54 -6.01
CA ILE A 88 5.31 3.65 -5.18
C ILE A 88 4.19 4.34 -5.95
N ILE A 89 3.08 4.62 -5.28
CA ILE A 89 2.06 5.53 -5.81
C ILE A 89 2.59 6.95 -5.70
N ASP A 90 2.53 7.74 -6.76
CA ASP A 90 2.72 9.20 -6.75
C ASP A 90 1.52 9.88 -7.43
N VAL A 91 0.68 10.56 -6.66
CA VAL A 91 -0.46 11.31 -7.20
C VAL A 91 -0.04 12.75 -7.45
N ASP A 92 -0.13 13.19 -8.69
CA ASP A 92 0.09 14.56 -9.17
C ASP A 92 -1.28 15.24 -9.28
N PHE A 93 -1.72 15.88 -8.19
CA PHE A 93 -3.05 16.50 -8.12
C PHE A 93 -3.25 17.60 -9.18
N PRO A 94 -2.29 18.53 -9.42
CA PRO A 94 -2.44 19.55 -10.47
C PRO A 94 -2.62 18.99 -11.89
N LYS A 95 -2.05 17.83 -12.19
CA LYS A 95 -2.23 17.15 -13.49
C LYS A 95 -3.30 16.08 -13.49
N GLU A 96 -3.98 15.88 -12.36
CA GLU A 96 -5.02 14.85 -12.19
C GLU A 96 -4.52 13.46 -12.63
N MET A 97 -3.34 13.07 -12.17
CA MET A 97 -2.67 11.82 -12.58
C MET A 97 -2.15 11.03 -11.40
N ILE A 98 -2.40 9.72 -11.40
CA ILE A 98 -1.77 8.74 -10.51
C ILE A 98 -0.63 8.10 -11.30
N ARG A 99 0.59 8.12 -10.76
CA ARG A 99 1.74 7.40 -11.32
C ARG A 99 2.09 6.24 -10.43
N ILE A 100 2.33 5.08 -11.05
CA ILE A 100 3.01 3.98 -10.38
C ILE A 100 4.48 4.13 -10.73
N MET A 101 5.29 4.59 -9.77
CA MET A 101 6.74 4.73 -9.91
C MET A 101 7.41 3.39 -9.61
N ARG A 102 8.47 3.05 -10.33
CA ARG A 102 9.31 1.87 -10.08
C ARG A 102 10.73 2.31 -9.79
N PHE A 103 11.27 1.88 -8.66
CA PHE A 103 12.70 1.86 -8.36
C PHE A 103 13.23 0.45 -8.61
N ASN A 104 14.16 0.28 -9.54
CA ASN A 104 14.77 -1.01 -9.86
C ASN A 104 15.91 -1.31 -8.89
N CYS A 105 15.79 -2.40 -8.12
CA CYS A 105 16.78 -2.75 -7.10
C CYS A 105 18.12 -3.24 -7.67
N ASN A 106 18.20 -3.57 -8.96
CA ASN A 106 19.44 -4.07 -9.58
C ASN A 106 20.38 -2.95 -10.06
N ASP A 107 19.82 -1.86 -10.57
CA ASP A 107 20.59 -0.74 -11.16
C ASP A 107 20.28 0.62 -10.50
N TYR A 108 19.36 0.64 -9.53
CA TYR A 108 18.92 1.80 -8.77
C TYR A 108 18.30 2.91 -9.62
N HIS A 109 17.80 2.56 -10.81
CA HIS A 109 17.09 3.50 -11.67
C HIS A 109 15.63 3.66 -11.27
N VAL A 110 15.11 4.89 -11.41
CA VAL A 110 13.70 5.21 -11.21
C VAL A 110 13.05 5.43 -12.56
N SER A 111 11.92 4.76 -12.80
CA SER A 111 11.11 4.91 -14.01
C SER A 111 9.62 4.98 -13.66
N ILE A 112 8.82 5.58 -14.53
CA ILE A 112 7.36 5.45 -14.45
C ILE A 112 7.00 4.06 -14.97
N HIS A 113 6.29 3.27 -14.17
CA HIS A 113 5.74 1.97 -14.56
C HIS A 113 4.41 2.13 -15.29
N GLU A 114 3.53 2.99 -14.77
CA GLU A 114 2.21 3.25 -15.34
C GLU A 114 1.72 4.66 -14.99
N GLU A 115 0.88 5.24 -15.85
CA GLU A 115 0.14 6.48 -15.59
C GLU A 115 -1.38 6.25 -15.73
N ILE A 116 -2.13 6.59 -14.68
CA ILE A 116 -3.57 6.36 -14.59
C ILE A 116 -4.24 7.70 -14.29
N PRO A 117 -5.23 8.15 -15.07
CA PRO A 117 -5.96 9.38 -14.76
C PRO A 117 -6.56 9.32 -13.36
N LEU A 118 -6.44 10.38 -12.56
CA LEU A 118 -7.01 10.45 -11.21
C LEU A 118 -8.54 10.25 -11.25
N SER A 119 -9.20 10.65 -12.34
CA SER A 119 -10.62 10.39 -12.60
C SER A 119 -10.99 8.90 -12.76
N SER A 120 -10.02 8.00 -12.78
CA SER A 120 -10.25 6.55 -12.78
C SER A 120 -10.76 6.02 -11.44
N VAL A 121 -10.55 6.80 -10.37
CA VAL A 121 -11.05 6.57 -9.01
C VAL A 121 -11.97 7.70 -8.58
N LYS A 122 -12.85 7.45 -7.59
CA LYS A 122 -13.75 8.47 -7.04
C LYS A 122 -12.99 9.50 -6.18
N ASP A 123 -12.01 9.00 -5.44
CA ASP A 123 -11.14 9.71 -4.52
C ASP A 123 -9.95 8.79 -4.18
N CYS A 124 -9.01 9.31 -3.40
CA CYS A 124 -7.82 8.58 -2.97
C CYS A 124 -8.03 7.76 -1.68
N TYR A 125 -9.26 7.54 -1.22
CA TYR A 125 -9.55 6.83 0.03
C TYR A 125 -9.13 5.36 -0.04
N ASN A 126 -8.21 4.96 0.85
CA ASN A 126 -7.54 3.65 0.82
C ASN A 126 -7.06 3.24 -0.58
N LEU A 127 -6.45 4.16 -1.32
CA LEU A 127 -5.79 3.84 -2.58
C LEU A 127 -4.45 3.15 -2.29
N GLN A 128 -4.29 1.90 -2.69
CA GLN A 128 -3.18 1.04 -2.28
C GLN A 128 -2.62 0.23 -3.44
N LEU A 129 -1.32 -0.08 -3.34
CA LEU A 129 -0.66 -1.06 -4.20
C LEU A 129 -0.70 -2.44 -3.53
N HIS A 130 -1.02 -3.45 -4.31
CA HIS A 130 -0.95 -4.86 -3.93
C HIS A 130 0.00 -5.60 -4.88
N THR A 131 0.41 -6.80 -4.49
CA THR A 131 1.33 -7.65 -5.27
C THR A 131 0.67 -8.97 -5.65
N THR A 132 1.26 -9.65 -6.65
CA THR A 132 0.81 -10.97 -7.16
C THR A 132 -0.59 -10.99 -7.82
N PRO A 133 -0.85 -10.17 -8.87
CA PRO A 133 0.09 -9.31 -9.59
C PRO A 133 0.22 -7.93 -8.95
N LEU A 134 1.20 -7.14 -9.41
CA LEU A 134 1.19 -5.70 -9.09
C LEU A 134 -0.15 -5.11 -9.50
N MET A 135 -0.79 -4.38 -8.59
CA MET A 135 -2.17 -3.92 -8.74
C MET A 135 -2.37 -2.62 -7.98
N LEU A 136 -3.20 -1.74 -8.54
CA LEU A 136 -3.72 -0.57 -7.84
C LEU A 136 -5.19 -0.80 -7.52
N SER A 137 -5.58 -0.63 -6.26
CA SER A 137 -6.98 -0.64 -5.84
C SER A 137 -7.32 0.52 -4.92
N ARG A 138 -8.61 0.81 -4.84
CA ARG A 138 -9.22 1.74 -3.88
C ARG A 138 -10.30 0.98 -3.12
N GLN A 139 -10.39 1.18 -1.82
CA GLN A 139 -11.45 0.60 -1.01
C GLN A 139 -12.21 1.68 -0.21
N CYS A 140 -13.54 1.71 -0.31
CA CYS A 140 -14.37 2.62 0.49
C CYS A 140 -15.64 1.92 0.96
N GLY A 141 -15.78 1.78 2.28
CA GLY A 141 -16.83 0.95 2.88
C GLY A 141 -16.77 -0.47 2.30
N ASN A 142 -17.90 -0.94 1.78
CA ASN A 142 -18.05 -2.27 1.20
C ASN A 142 -17.86 -2.30 -0.32
N GLU A 143 -17.12 -1.35 -0.89
CA GLU A 143 -16.78 -1.33 -2.32
C GLU A 143 -15.26 -1.43 -2.49
N LEU A 144 -14.83 -2.42 -3.28
CA LEU A 144 -13.46 -2.55 -3.77
C LEU A 144 -13.43 -2.20 -5.26
N ASP A 145 -12.62 -1.21 -5.60
CA ASP A 145 -12.31 -0.83 -6.97
C ASP A 145 -10.87 -1.28 -7.28
N ILE A 146 -10.70 -2.36 -8.05
CA ILE A 146 -9.42 -2.64 -8.70
C ILE A 146 -9.35 -1.75 -9.93
N VAL A 147 -8.36 -0.86 -9.95
CA VAL A 147 -8.22 0.21 -10.96
C VAL A 147 -7.31 -0.23 -12.11
N TRP A 148 -6.25 -0.94 -11.77
CA TRP A 148 -5.22 -1.43 -12.69
C TRP A 148 -4.61 -2.73 -12.15
N PRO A 149 -4.20 -3.70 -12.98
CA PRO A 149 -4.14 -3.67 -14.46
C PRO A 149 -5.48 -3.91 -15.14
N GLU A 150 -6.41 -4.59 -14.46
CA GLU A 150 -7.73 -4.94 -14.99
C GLU A 150 -8.79 -4.29 -14.13
N LYS A 151 -9.64 -3.46 -14.73
CA LYS A 151 -10.69 -2.78 -13.96
C LYS A 151 -11.74 -3.79 -13.50
N LEU A 152 -11.93 -3.88 -12.18
CA LEU A 152 -12.92 -4.73 -11.53
C LEU A 152 -13.52 -3.98 -10.33
N ILE A 153 -14.83 -4.03 -10.19
CA ILE A 153 -15.54 -3.42 -9.06
C ILE A 153 -16.34 -4.52 -8.37
N LEU A 154 -16.18 -4.64 -7.06
CA LEU A 154 -16.84 -5.65 -6.25
C LEU A 154 -17.52 -5.03 -5.04
N SER A 155 -18.70 -5.55 -4.73
CA SER A 155 -19.33 -5.34 -3.43
C SER A 155 -18.84 -6.39 -2.44
N MET A 156 -18.44 -5.93 -1.28
CA MET A 156 -17.92 -6.73 -0.17
C MET A 156 -18.98 -6.87 0.92
N GLY A 157 -18.71 -7.75 1.88
CA GLY A 157 -19.51 -7.82 3.11
C GLY A 157 -19.12 -6.72 4.08
N ASP A 158 -19.95 -6.50 5.10
CA ASP A 158 -19.59 -5.62 6.20
C ASP A 158 -18.29 -6.10 6.85
N HIS A 159 -17.45 -5.13 7.21
CA HIS A 159 -16.15 -5.35 7.87
C HIS A 159 -15.11 -6.11 7.02
N ASP A 160 -15.36 -6.32 5.72
CA ASP A 160 -14.35 -6.83 4.79
C ASP A 160 -13.25 -5.78 4.56
N THR A 161 -11.99 -6.20 4.65
CA THR A 161 -10.81 -5.45 4.24
C THR A 161 -10.07 -6.24 3.19
N PHE A 162 -9.92 -5.67 1.98
CA PHE A 162 -9.15 -6.31 0.93
C PHE A 162 -7.68 -6.39 1.31
N PHE A 163 -7.13 -7.58 1.20
CA PHE A 163 -5.78 -7.89 1.66
C PHE A 163 -4.84 -8.17 0.49
N MET A 164 -5.19 -9.11 -0.38
CA MET A 164 -4.34 -9.51 -1.51
C MET A 164 -5.12 -10.20 -2.63
N ARG A 165 -4.45 -10.37 -3.77
CA ARG A 165 -4.86 -11.24 -4.88
C ARG A 165 -3.82 -12.34 -5.08
N ASP A 166 -4.28 -13.52 -5.49
CA ASP A 166 -3.43 -14.60 -6.02
C ASP A 166 -4.15 -15.19 -7.25
N GLY A 167 -3.68 -14.81 -8.44
CA GLY A 167 -4.31 -15.20 -9.70
C GLY A 167 -5.76 -14.73 -9.80
N GLU A 168 -6.72 -15.65 -9.73
CA GLU A 168 -8.16 -15.36 -9.79
C GLU A 168 -8.83 -15.31 -8.40
N LYS A 169 -8.05 -15.47 -7.33
CA LYS A 169 -8.54 -15.42 -5.95
C LYS A 169 -8.25 -14.07 -5.33
N LEU A 170 -9.26 -13.52 -4.65
CA LEU A 170 -9.19 -12.28 -3.89
C LEU A 170 -9.41 -12.60 -2.42
N PHE A 171 -8.53 -12.11 -1.55
CA PHE A 171 -8.53 -12.41 -0.13
C PHE A 171 -8.93 -11.16 0.64
N PHE A 172 -9.86 -11.34 1.57
CA PHE A 172 -10.38 -10.28 2.42
C PHE A 172 -10.32 -10.73 3.87
N GLY A 173 -9.78 -9.90 4.75
CA GLY A 173 -9.95 -10.08 6.20
C GLY A 173 -11.35 -9.59 6.59
N ARG A 174 -12.07 -10.35 7.39
CA ARG A 174 -13.33 -9.94 8.00
C ARG A 174 -13.24 -10.11 9.50
N TRP A 175 -13.48 -9.03 10.22
CA TRP A 175 -13.58 -9.08 11.68
C TRP A 175 -15.04 -9.11 12.13
N TYR A 176 -15.23 -9.78 13.26
CA TYR A 176 -16.51 -9.94 13.91
C TYR A 176 -16.39 -9.50 15.36
N GLU A 177 -17.40 -8.79 15.84
CA GLU A 177 -17.49 -8.32 17.20
C GLU A 177 -18.92 -8.54 17.70
N GLU A 178 -19.07 -9.29 18.78
CA GLU A 178 -20.37 -9.62 19.36
C GLU A 178 -20.36 -9.51 20.88
N GLY A 179 -21.51 -9.17 21.45
CA GLY A 179 -21.69 -9.07 22.90
C GLY A 179 -21.12 -7.80 23.52
N GLU A 180 -21.25 -7.68 24.84
CA GLU A 180 -20.74 -6.55 25.62
C GLU A 180 -20.14 -7.05 26.95
N GLY A 181 -19.17 -6.33 27.49
CA GLY A 181 -18.59 -6.62 28.80
C GLY A 181 -17.94 -8.00 28.88
N VAL A 182 -18.43 -8.85 29.78
CA VAL A 182 -17.87 -10.20 30.00
C VAL A 182 -18.23 -11.21 28.91
N ASP A 183 -19.26 -10.92 28.11
CA ASP A 183 -19.71 -11.77 27.01
C ASP A 183 -19.14 -11.31 25.65
N TYR A 184 -18.26 -10.32 25.67
CA TYR A 184 -17.58 -9.78 24.50
C TYR A 184 -16.76 -10.85 23.76
N ARG A 185 -16.90 -10.90 22.44
CA ARG A 185 -16.15 -11.79 21.55
C ARG A 185 -15.67 -11.04 20.33
N TYR A 186 -14.40 -11.25 20.01
CA TYR A 186 -13.76 -10.79 18.78
C TYR A 186 -13.14 -11.99 18.08
N TRP A 187 -13.34 -12.09 16.77
CA TRP A 187 -12.60 -13.04 15.94
C TRP A 187 -12.49 -12.52 14.51
N GLU A 188 -11.55 -13.10 13.76
CA GLU A 188 -11.30 -12.78 12.37
C GLU A 188 -11.40 -14.04 11.52
N GLU A 189 -11.76 -13.84 10.26
CA GLU A 189 -11.74 -14.85 9.21
C GLU A 189 -11.20 -14.24 7.92
N ILE A 190 -10.56 -15.08 7.10
CA ILE A 190 -10.26 -14.74 5.71
C ILE A 190 -11.37 -15.24 4.80
N ILE A 191 -11.99 -14.31 4.09
CA ILE A 191 -12.96 -14.57 3.04
C ILE A 191 -12.23 -14.58 1.70
N VAL A 192 -12.27 -15.69 0.99
CA VAL A 192 -11.70 -15.80 -0.35
C VAL A 192 -12.82 -15.72 -1.38
N ARG A 193 -12.70 -14.81 -2.33
CA ARG A 193 -13.65 -14.63 -3.44
C ARG A 193 -12.98 -14.90 -4.79
N ASN A 194 -13.77 -15.30 -5.78
CA ASN A 194 -13.34 -15.28 -7.18
C ASN A 194 -13.45 -13.85 -7.76
N LEU A 195 -13.01 -13.65 -9.01
CA LEU A 195 -13.12 -12.36 -9.70
C LEU A 195 -14.57 -11.92 -10.01
N SER A 196 -15.55 -12.82 -9.89
CA SER A 196 -16.98 -12.46 -9.98
C SER A 196 -17.54 -11.96 -8.64
N GLY A 197 -16.75 -12.03 -7.55
CA GLY A 197 -17.15 -11.62 -6.21
C GLY A 197 -17.80 -12.72 -5.37
N ASP A 198 -17.95 -13.93 -5.92
CA ASP A 198 -18.53 -15.06 -5.19
C ASP A 198 -17.54 -15.56 -4.14
N VAL A 199 -18.03 -15.80 -2.92
CA VAL A 199 -17.23 -16.45 -1.87
C VAL A 199 -16.99 -17.91 -2.26
N ILE A 200 -15.73 -18.30 -2.34
CA ILE A 200 -15.31 -19.66 -2.71
C ILE A 200 -14.70 -20.42 -1.52
N GLU A 201 -14.20 -19.71 -0.50
CA GLU A 201 -13.58 -20.30 0.68
C GLU A 201 -13.63 -19.32 1.86
N THR A 202 -13.69 -19.85 3.08
CA THR A 202 -13.60 -19.09 4.34
C THR A 202 -12.64 -19.81 5.27
N LEU A 203 -11.63 -19.10 5.75
CA LEU A 203 -10.59 -19.62 6.64
C LEU A 203 -10.70 -18.92 8.00
N PRO A 204 -10.75 -19.64 9.13
CA PRO A 204 -10.74 -19.01 10.45
C PRO A 204 -9.38 -18.38 10.75
N GLY A 205 -9.36 -17.24 11.44
CA GLY A 205 -8.14 -16.51 11.76
C GLY A 205 -7.68 -15.59 10.63
N ASP A 206 -6.39 -15.28 10.59
CA ASP A 206 -5.82 -14.23 9.74
C ASP A 206 -4.63 -14.74 8.90
N ILE A 207 -4.29 -14.04 7.82
CA ILE A 207 -3.10 -14.31 7.00
C ILE A 207 -2.16 -13.12 7.10
N ILE A 208 -0.94 -13.38 7.56
CA ILE A 208 0.12 -12.37 7.62
C ILE A 208 1.16 -12.63 6.53
N GLN A 209 1.58 -11.57 5.85
CA GLN A 209 2.74 -11.60 4.97
C GLN A 209 4.01 -11.40 5.79
N MET A 210 4.91 -12.37 5.73
CA MET A 210 6.23 -12.29 6.36
C MET A 210 7.16 -11.40 5.53
N PRO A 211 8.26 -10.88 6.11
CA PRO A 211 9.19 -10.00 5.39
C PRO A 211 9.61 -10.58 4.05
N ASN A 212 10.04 -11.85 4.00
CA ASN A 212 10.45 -12.55 2.77
C ASN A 212 9.33 -12.81 1.73
N GLY A 213 8.11 -12.33 1.96
CA GLY A 213 6.95 -12.49 1.10
C GLY A 213 6.15 -13.78 1.32
N GLU A 214 6.57 -14.66 2.24
CA GLU A 214 5.78 -15.86 2.59
C GLU A 214 4.47 -15.47 3.27
N MET A 215 3.39 -16.19 2.95
CA MET A 215 2.08 -15.99 3.56
C MET A 215 1.86 -17.04 4.65
N TRP A 216 1.63 -16.61 5.89
CA TRP A 216 1.41 -17.49 7.03
C TRP A 216 -0.03 -17.37 7.51
N HIS A 217 -0.75 -18.49 7.56
CA HIS A 217 -2.09 -18.56 8.11
C HIS A 217 -2.03 -18.78 9.62
N LEU A 218 -2.58 -17.82 10.37
CA LEU A 218 -2.71 -17.83 11.82
C LEU A 218 -4.10 -18.37 12.17
N LYS A 219 -4.16 -19.46 12.95
CA LYS A 219 -5.40 -20.14 13.33
C LYS A 219 -5.55 -20.22 14.84
#